data_AF-A0A7W6UHB4-F1
#
_entry.id   AF-A0A7W6UHB4-F1
#
_cell.length_a   1.000
_cell.length_b   1.000
_cell.length_c   1.000
_cell.angle_alpha   90.00
_cell.angle_beta   90.00
_cell.angle_gamma   90.00
#
_symmetry.space_group_name_H-M   'P 1'
#
loop_
_entity.id
_entity.type
_entity.pdbx_description
1 polymer ?
#
loop_
_entity_poly.entity_id
_entity_poly.type
_entity_poly.pdbx_seq_one_letter_code
_entity_poly.pdbx_strand_id
1 'polypeptide(L)'
;MTDSKQENGGKAGFDATDLDPYLLKDPEAMAMNFARALENLGQAASAWLAPRERGEISESAADPMTDMVKTLSKVTEYWISDPRRTFEAQTQLMSSFFGIWMRSMQRMQGDLTPPEPDTRKDKRFSDEDWQKNPFFDFLRQVYFVTTDWVEKMVSETEGLDEHTKHKAGFYVKQITAALSPTNFIATNPQLYRETIATSGANLVRGMKMLAEDIAAGHGDLRLRQTDMTKFAVGRDMALTPGKVIAQNDTCQIIQYEASTETVLKRPLLICPPWINKFYILDLNPQKSFIKWCVDQGQTVFVISWVNPDARHADKDWAAYAREGIDFALDTIEKATGEKDVNAVGYCVGGTLLAATLALHAKEKNKRIKTATLFTTQVDFTHAGDLKVFVDEEQLESLEEHMQAAGYLDGTKMSMAFNMLRASELIWPYFVNNYLKGQDPLPFDLLFWNADSTRMAAANHAFYLRNCYLKNALTQNEMILDGKSVSLKDVKIPIYNLATREDHIAPAKSVFLGSRFFGGKVEFVVTGSGHIAGVVNPPDRKKYQFWTGGPAKGDYETWLEQATETPGSWWPHWQAWIETHDGRRVPARKPGGDALNAIEEAPGSYVMERA
;
A
#
# COMPACT_ATOMS: atom_id res chain seq x y z
N MET A 1 -36.15 -56.26 21.11
CA MET A 1 -35.15 -56.39 20.03
C MET A 1 -34.73 -54.98 19.66
N THR A 2 -33.54 -54.62 20.11
CA THR A 2 -32.86 -53.34 19.98
C THR A 2 -32.17 -53.28 18.62
N ASP A 3 -32.57 -52.34 17.75
CA ASP A 3 -31.84 -52.04 16.52
C ASP A 3 -30.76 -51.00 16.80
N SER A 4 -29.50 -51.44 16.74
CA SER A 4 -28.31 -50.62 16.82
C SER A 4 -28.12 -49.85 15.51
N LYS A 5 -28.40 -48.55 15.52
CA LYS A 5 -27.80 -47.63 14.55
C LYS A 5 -26.30 -47.56 14.84
N GLN A 6 -25.49 -48.13 13.97
CA GLN A 6 -24.06 -47.81 13.87
C GLN A 6 -23.95 -46.32 13.54
N GLU A 7 -23.59 -45.53 14.54
CA GLU A 7 -22.97 -44.22 14.33
C GLU A 7 -21.64 -44.46 13.62
N ASN A 8 -21.54 -43.99 12.38
CA ASN A 8 -20.27 -43.85 11.69
C ASN A 8 -19.50 -42.71 12.39
N GLY A 9 -18.77 -43.07 13.45
CA GLY A 9 -17.81 -42.17 14.08
C GLY A 9 -16.77 -41.76 13.05
N GLY A 10 -16.78 -40.48 12.67
CA GLY A 10 -15.72 -39.90 11.85
C GLY A 10 -14.38 -40.14 12.55
N LYS A 11 -13.46 -40.84 11.87
CA LYS A 11 -12.07 -40.96 12.34
C LYS A 11 -11.47 -39.57 12.46
N ALA A 12 -11.35 -39.08 13.68
CA ALA A 12 -10.75 -37.78 14.01
C ALA A 12 -9.27 -37.91 14.41
N GLY A 13 -8.52 -38.82 13.79
CA GLY A 13 -7.10 -39.07 14.07
C GLY A 13 -6.32 -39.35 12.78
N PHE A 14 -5.04 -38.97 12.77
CA PHE A 14 -4.10 -39.13 11.66
C PHE A 14 -3.96 -40.62 11.28
N ASP A 15 -4.37 -40.98 10.06
CA ASP A 15 -4.31 -42.34 9.49
C ASP A 15 -3.08 -42.47 8.56
N ALA A 16 -2.49 -43.66 8.43
CA ALA A 16 -1.36 -43.87 7.52
C ALA A 16 -1.71 -43.57 6.05
N THR A 17 -3.00 -43.67 5.69
CA THR A 17 -3.53 -43.28 4.37
C THR A 17 -3.48 -41.77 4.11
N ASP A 18 -3.38 -40.93 5.16
CA ASP A 18 -3.20 -39.47 5.02
C ASP A 18 -1.80 -39.11 4.47
N LEU A 19 -0.87 -40.06 4.39
CA LEU A 19 0.47 -39.88 3.82
C LEU A 19 0.53 -40.13 2.30
N ASP A 20 -0.49 -40.76 1.70
CA ASP A 20 -0.49 -41.09 0.27
C ASP A 20 -0.24 -39.89 -0.66
N PRO A 21 -0.78 -38.67 -0.39
CA PRO A 21 -0.49 -37.48 -1.18
C PRO A 21 0.97 -37.00 -1.12
N TYR A 22 1.75 -37.51 -0.18
CA TYR A 22 3.15 -37.14 0.06
C TYR A 22 4.15 -38.12 -0.56
N LEU A 23 3.68 -39.25 -1.12
CA LEU A 23 4.52 -40.27 -1.70
C LEU A 23 4.88 -39.96 -3.16
N LEU A 24 6.17 -40.04 -3.47
CA LEU A 24 6.69 -39.85 -4.82
C LEU A 24 6.23 -40.98 -5.75
N LYS A 25 5.54 -40.61 -6.83
CA LYS A 25 4.98 -41.58 -7.80
C LYS A 25 5.89 -41.78 -9.02
N ASP A 26 6.62 -40.75 -9.45
CA ASP A 26 7.48 -40.79 -10.64
C ASP A 26 8.85 -40.14 -10.36
N PRO A 27 9.86 -40.93 -9.92
CA PRO A 27 11.19 -40.43 -9.63
C PRO A 27 11.98 -39.94 -10.85
N GLU A 28 11.74 -40.51 -12.03
CA GLU A 28 12.46 -40.14 -13.26
C GLU A 28 12.00 -38.77 -13.77
N ALA A 29 10.68 -38.57 -13.86
CA ALA A 29 10.12 -37.27 -14.22
C ALA A 29 10.52 -36.18 -13.21
N MET A 30 10.55 -36.54 -11.92
CA MET A 30 11.02 -35.63 -10.87
C MET A 30 12.47 -35.21 -11.08
N ALA A 31 13.39 -36.15 -11.33
CA ALA A 31 14.80 -35.83 -11.57
C ALA A 31 14.99 -34.91 -12.79
N MET A 32 14.27 -35.19 -13.90
CA MET A 32 14.31 -34.37 -15.12
C MET A 32 13.77 -32.96 -14.88
N ASN A 33 12.66 -32.82 -14.16
CA ASN A 33 12.09 -31.51 -13.84
C ASN A 33 12.97 -30.73 -12.86
N PHE A 34 13.61 -31.38 -11.89
CA PHE A 34 14.60 -30.71 -11.05
C PHE A 34 15.79 -30.15 -11.85
N ALA A 35 16.31 -30.92 -12.82
CA ALA A 35 17.37 -30.44 -13.71
C ALA A 35 16.94 -29.19 -14.51
N ARG A 36 15.72 -29.19 -15.05
CA ARG A 36 15.15 -28.02 -15.77
C ARG A 36 14.91 -26.83 -14.84
N ALA A 37 14.46 -27.06 -13.62
CA ALA A 37 14.27 -26.01 -12.63
C ALA A 37 15.63 -25.36 -12.26
N LEU A 38 16.69 -26.17 -12.12
CA LEU A 38 18.06 -25.67 -11.90
C LEU A 38 18.58 -24.86 -13.08
N GLU A 39 18.28 -25.26 -14.33
CA GLU A 39 18.62 -24.49 -15.52
C GLU A 39 17.96 -23.10 -15.50
N ASN A 40 16.65 -23.03 -15.23
CA ASN A 40 15.94 -21.75 -15.11
C ASN A 40 16.46 -20.91 -13.93
N LEU A 41 16.82 -21.54 -12.81
CA LEU A 41 17.46 -20.84 -11.69
C LEU A 41 18.84 -20.27 -12.07
N GLY A 42 19.59 -20.98 -12.92
CA GLY A 42 20.83 -20.46 -13.50
C GLY A 42 20.62 -19.24 -14.41
N GLN A 43 19.51 -19.21 -15.17
CA GLN A 43 19.11 -18.04 -15.94
C GLN A 43 18.74 -16.86 -15.04
N ALA A 44 18.00 -17.11 -13.95
CA ALA A 44 17.68 -16.11 -12.94
C ALA A 44 18.93 -15.50 -12.31
N ALA A 45 19.90 -16.34 -11.90
CA ALA A 45 21.19 -15.88 -11.37
C ALA A 45 21.98 -15.05 -12.40
N SER A 46 21.98 -15.46 -13.66
CA SER A 46 22.64 -14.71 -14.74
C SER A 46 21.99 -13.34 -14.97
N ALA A 47 20.66 -13.27 -14.97
CA ALA A 47 19.93 -12.01 -15.08
C ALA A 47 20.21 -11.06 -13.91
N TRP A 48 20.37 -11.60 -12.70
CA TRP A 48 20.71 -10.83 -11.49
C TRP A 48 22.16 -10.32 -11.49
N LEU A 49 23.11 -11.14 -11.93
CA LEU A 49 24.54 -10.81 -11.97
C LEU A 49 24.90 -9.81 -13.07
N ALA A 50 24.33 -9.95 -14.26
CA ALA A 50 24.83 -9.25 -15.45
C ALA A 50 24.86 -7.70 -15.31
N PRO A 51 23.86 -7.02 -14.73
CA PRO A 51 23.92 -5.57 -14.52
C PRO A 51 24.95 -5.14 -13.46
N ARG A 52 25.17 -5.98 -12.43
CA ARG A 52 26.18 -5.75 -11.38
C ARG A 52 27.60 -5.88 -11.96
N GLU A 53 27.84 -6.89 -12.79
CA GLU A 53 29.12 -7.05 -13.50
C GLU A 53 29.41 -5.91 -14.49
N ARG A 54 28.37 -5.33 -15.11
CA ARG A 54 28.50 -4.15 -15.98
C ARG A 54 28.69 -2.83 -15.22
N GLY A 55 28.58 -2.84 -13.89
CA GLY A 55 28.67 -1.63 -13.06
C GLY A 55 27.47 -0.69 -13.21
N GLU A 56 26.35 -1.18 -13.77
CA GLU A 56 25.10 -0.40 -13.92
C GLU A 56 24.39 -0.25 -12.57
N ILE A 57 24.57 -1.23 -11.68
CA ILE A 57 24.10 -1.19 -10.30
C ILE A 57 25.33 -0.95 -9.42
N SER A 58 25.49 0.29 -8.93
CA SER A 58 26.47 0.59 -7.89
C SER A 58 25.91 0.10 -6.55
N GLU A 59 26.61 -0.82 -5.88
CA GLU A 59 26.35 -1.21 -4.48
C GLU A 59 26.69 -0.10 -3.47
N SER A 60 26.65 1.18 -3.89
CA SER A 60 26.82 2.34 -3.02
C SER A 60 25.45 2.93 -2.68
N ALA A 61 24.72 2.26 -1.80
CA ALA A 61 23.59 2.86 -1.10
C ALA A 61 23.66 2.36 0.34
N ALA A 62 23.39 3.23 1.32
CA ALA A 62 23.24 2.84 2.71
C ALA A 62 22.41 1.55 2.81
N ASP A 63 23.08 0.43 3.15
CA ASP A 63 22.50 -0.89 2.99
C ASP A 63 21.37 -1.06 4.03
N PRO A 64 20.11 -1.31 3.62
CA PRO A 64 19.02 -1.63 4.54
C PRO A 64 19.40 -2.74 5.53
N MET A 65 20.31 -3.64 5.14
CA MET A 65 20.87 -4.66 6.02
C MET A 65 21.76 -4.08 7.12
N THR A 66 22.58 -3.08 6.82
CA THR A 66 23.44 -2.41 7.82
C THR A 66 22.58 -1.72 8.87
N ASP A 67 21.55 -0.99 8.47
CA ASP A 67 20.62 -0.34 9.38
C ASP A 67 19.81 -1.35 10.21
N MET A 68 19.36 -2.44 9.58
CA MET A 68 18.72 -3.55 10.29
C MET A 68 19.64 -4.15 11.35
N VAL A 69 20.89 -4.47 10.99
CA VAL A 69 21.89 -5.03 11.92
C VAL A 69 22.17 -4.05 13.07
N LYS A 70 22.41 -2.77 12.77
CA LYS A 70 22.64 -1.71 13.78
C LYS A 70 21.45 -1.61 14.74
N THR A 71 20.23 -1.63 14.21
CA THR A 71 18.98 -1.53 14.99
C THR A 71 18.78 -2.74 15.90
N LEU A 72 18.90 -3.95 15.35
CA LEU A 72 18.71 -5.19 16.11
C LEU A 72 19.82 -5.43 17.12
N SER A 73 21.05 -4.98 16.83
CA SER A 73 22.19 -5.08 17.77
C SER A 73 21.89 -4.37 19.09
N LYS A 74 21.22 -3.20 19.07
CA LYS A 74 20.82 -2.49 20.30
C LYS A 74 19.84 -3.30 21.15
N VAL A 75 18.90 -4.01 20.51
CA VAL A 75 17.98 -4.92 21.20
C VAL A 75 18.77 -6.07 21.81
N THR A 76 19.65 -6.71 21.03
CA THR A 76 20.50 -7.81 21.49
C THR A 76 21.39 -7.39 22.67
N GLU A 77 22.01 -6.21 22.61
CA GLU A 77 22.82 -5.64 23.68
C GLU A 77 22.02 -5.50 24.98
N TYR A 78 20.78 -4.97 24.93
CA TYR A 78 19.93 -4.85 26.11
C TYR A 78 19.68 -6.20 26.80
N TRP A 79 19.35 -7.24 26.02
CA TRP A 79 19.06 -8.56 26.58
C TRP A 79 20.29 -9.26 27.13
N ILE A 80 21.43 -9.16 26.44
CA ILE A 80 22.69 -9.81 26.84
C ILE A 80 23.40 -9.07 27.98
N SER A 81 23.16 -7.76 28.15
CA SER A 81 23.77 -6.96 29.23
C SER A 81 23.42 -7.41 30.64
N ASP A 82 22.27 -8.09 30.83
CA ASP A 82 21.85 -8.67 32.09
C ASP A 82 21.63 -10.19 31.93
N PRO A 83 22.55 -11.03 32.47
CA PRO A 83 22.44 -12.48 32.40
C PRO A 83 21.11 -13.04 32.91
N ARG A 84 20.44 -12.36 33.86
CA ARG A 84 19.15 -12.81 34.38
C ARG A 84 18.05 -12.67 33.33
N ARG A 85 18.01 -11.55 32.59
CA ARG A 85 17.03 -11.33 31.51
C ARG A 85 17.20 -12.35 30.40
N THR A 86 18.44 -12.58 29.97
CA THR A 86 18.75 -13.61 28.96
C THR A 86 18.29 -14.99 29.44
N PHE A 87 18.59 -15.35 30.69
CA PHE A 87 18.19 -16.64 31.25
C PHE A 87 16.66 -16.78 31.35
N GLU A 88 15.95 -15.73 31.79
CA GLU A 88 14.49 -15.71 31.86
C GLU A 88 13.85 -15.85 30.46
N ALA A 89 14.32 -15.07 29.48
CA ALA A 89 13.85 -15.14 28.09
C ALA A 89 14.10 -16.51 27.46
N GLN A 90 15.29 -17.09 27.68
CA GLN A 90 15.64 -18.44 27.19
C GLN A 90 14.77 -19.50 27.87
N THR A 91 14.58 -19.42 29.18
CA THR A 91 13.74 -20.36 29.94
C THR A 91 12.30 -20.33 29.43
N GLN A 92 11.73 -19.14 29.22
CA GLN A 92 10.38 -18.98 28.69
C GLN A 92 10.22 -19.65 27.31
N LEU A 93 11.20 -19.47 26.40
CA LEU A 93 11.18 -20.08 25.08
C LEU A 93 11.28 -21.61 25.16
N MET A 94 12.24 -22.12 25.94
CA MET A 94 12.47 -23.56 26.11
C MET A 94 11.27 -24.25 26.76
N SER A 95 10.64 -23.64 27.76
CA SER A 95 9.40 -24.15 28.37
C SER A 95 8.26 -24.21 27.35
N SER A 96 8.13 -23.20 26.49
CA SER A 96 7.11 -23.19 25.44
C SER A 96 7.35 -24.30 24.41
N PHE A 97 8.60 -24.48 23.96
CA PHE A 97 8.97 -25.58 23.04
C PHE A 97 8.76 -26.96 23.66
N PHE A 98 9.11 -27.14 24.93
CA PHE A 98 8.87 -28.39 25.65
C PHE A 98 7.36 -28.70 25.74
N GLY A 99 6.54 -27.68 26.00
CA GLY A 99 5.09 -27.82 26.00
C GLY A 99 4.53 -28.23 24.63
N ILE A 100 5.02 -27.63 23.54
CA ILE A 100 4.65 -28.03 22.17
C ILE A 100 5.05 -29.48 21.91
N TRP A 101 6.31 -29.83 22.19
CA TRP A 101 6.84 -31.18 21.99
C TRP A 101 6.02 -32.24 22.72
N MET A 102 5.70 -32.01 24.00
CA MET A 102 4.90 -32.95 24.81
C MET A 102 3.50 -33.14 24.22
N ARG A 103 2.82 -32.07 23.79
CA ARG A 103 1.51 -32.15 23.13
C ARG A 103 1.59 -32.87 21.79
N SER A 104 2.60 -32.60 20.96
CA SER A 104 2.79 -33.28 19.69
C SER A 104 3.03 -34.78 19.89
N MET A 105 3.80 -35.18 20.91
CA MET A 105 4.02 -36.58 21.26
C MET A 105 2.73 -37.27 21.74
N GLN A 106 1.91 -36.60 22.55
CA GLN A 106 0.59 -37.10 22.97
C GLN A 106 -0.35 -37.32 21.79
N ARG A 107 -0.41 -36.37 20.84
CA ARG A 107 -1.23 -36.52 19.61
C ARG A 107 -0.75 -37.68 18.74
N MET A 108 0.55 -37.88 18.59
CA MET A 108 1.10 -39.04 17.87
C MET A 108 0.78 -40.38 18.56
N GLN A 109 0.58 -40.38 19.88
CA GLN A 109 0.19 -41.56 20.65
C GLN A 109 -1.34 -41.80 20.70
N GLY A 110 -2.13 -41.00 20.00
CA GLY A 110 -3.57 -41.19 19.84
C GLY A 110 -4.45 -40.42 20.83
N ASP A 111 -3.89 -39.47 21.59
CA ASP A 111 -4.70 -38.53 22.39
C ASP A 111 -5.40 -37.53 21.44
N LEU A 112 -6.74 -37.58 21.45
CA LEU A 112 -7.62 -36.81 20.58
C LEU A 112 -8.15 -35.53 21.24
N THR A 113 -7.55 -35.10 22.37
CA THR A 113 -7.93 -33.84 23.00
C THR A 113 -7.84 -32.71 21.97
N PRO A 114 -8.96 -32.02 21.63
CA PRO A 114 -8.95 -30.99 20.62
C PRO A 114 -7.96 -29.91 21.02
N PRO A 115 -7.08 -29.45 20.11
CA PRO A 115 -6.24 -28.30 20.41
C PRO A 115 -7.14 -27.12 20.79
N GLU A 116 -6.68 -26.26 21.72
CA GLU A 116 -7.36 -24.99 21.93
C GLU A 116 -7.52 -24.29 20.58
N PRO A 117 -8.72 -23.75 20.28
CA PRO A 117 -8.95 -23.12 18.99
C PRO A 117 -7.96 -21.98 18.82
N ASP A 118 -7.11 -22.10 17.80
CA ASP A 118 -6.19 -21.03 17.45
C ASP A 118 -7.00 -19.83 16.96
N THR A 119 -7.00 -18.75 17.73
CA THR A 119 -7.73 -17.53 17.41
C THR A 119 -7.02 -16.67 16.37
N ARG A 120 -5.78 -17.03 15.99
CA ARG A 120 -4.98 -16.30 14.99
C ARG A 120 -5.55 -16.51 13.59
N LYS A 121 -5.88 -15.42 12.91
CA LYS A 121 -6.43 -15.43 11.53
C LYS A 121 -5.33 -15.24 10.47
N ASP A 122 -4.33 -16.12 10.44
CA ASP A 122 -3.30 -16.10 9.39
C ASP A 122 -3.68 -17.03 8.23
N LYS A 123 -4.06 -16.43 7.08
CA LYS A 123 -4.50 -17.17 5.89
C LYS A 123 -3.42 -18.09 5.31
N ARG A 124 -2.14 -17.87 5.61
CA ARG A 124 -1.05 -18.75 5.12
C ARG A 124 -1.15 -20.16 5.72
N PHE A 125 -1.81 -20.31 6.86
CA PHE A 125 -2.03 -21.57 7.56
C PHE A 125 -3.45 -22.14 7.35
N SER A 126 -4.12 -21.80 6.23
CA SER A 126 -5.52 -22.19 5.99
C SER A 126 -5.72 -23.65 5.54
N ASP A 127 -4.66 -24.32 5.09
CA ASP A 127 -4.74 -25.74 4.70
C ASP A 127 -4.99 -26.61 5.94
N GLU A 128 -5.89 -27.59 5.83
CA GLU A 128 -6.29 -28.41 6.99
C GLU A 128 -5.14 -29.23 7.59
N ASP A 129 -4.12 -29.56 6.79
CA ASP A 129 -2.97 -30.35 7.26
C ASP A 129 -2.09 -29.57 8.24
N TRP A 130 -2.19 -28.24 8.29
CA TRP A 130 -1.57 -27.44 9.35
C TRP A 130 -2.08 -27.75 10.75
N GLN A 131 -3.24 -28.41 10.86
CA GLN A 131 -3.86 -28.83 12.14
C GLN A 131 -4.00 -30.34 12.26
N LYS A 132 -4.28 -31.02 11.13
CA LYS A 132 -4.50 -32.48 11.09
C LYS A 132 -3.20 -33.27 11.14
N ASN A 133 -2.15 -32.81 10.45
CA ASN A 133 -0.88 -33.51 10.40
C ASN A 133 0.03 -33.09 11.57
N PRO A 134 0.45 -34.02 12.46
CA PRO A 134 1.24 -33.68 13.65
C PRO A 134 2.56 -32.96 13.37
N PHE A 135 3.21 -33.25 12.24
CA PHE A 135 4.48 -32.61 11.85
C PHE A 135 4.28 -31.14 11.46
N PHE A 136 3.30 -30.85 10.60
CA PHE A 136 3.01 -29.48 10.19
C PHE A 136 2.41 -28.65 11.33
N ASP A 137 1.58 -29.25 12.18
CA ASP A 137 1.07 -28.61 13.39
C ASP A 137 2.20 -28.24 14.37
N PHE A 138 3.18 -29.13 14.57
CA PHE A 138 4.38 -28.83 15.35
C PHE A 138 5.15 -27.62 14.79
N LEU A 139 5.44 -27.60 13.49
CA LEU A 139 6.14 -26.49 12.84
C LEU A 139 5.40 -25.16 12.97
N ARG A 140 4.07 -25.19 12.77
CA ARG A 140 3.19 -24.03 12.94
C ARG A 140 3.24 -23.47 14.36
N GLN A 141 3.14 -24.34 15.37
CA GLN A 141 3.21 -23.93 16.78
C GLN A 141 4.59 -23.36 17.14
N VAL A 142 5.68 -24.00 16.71
CA VAL A 142 7.06 -23.51 16.92
C VAL A 142 7.24 -22.13 16.29
N TYR A 143 6.77 -21.93 15.07
CA TYR A 143 6.83 -20.64 14.38
C TYR A 143 6.10 -19.54 15.15
N PHE A 144 4.87 -19.81 15.60
CA PHE A 144 4.05 -18.86 16.33
C PHE A 144 4.65 -18.47 17.69
N VAL A 145 5.10 -19.47 18.47
CA VAL A 145 5.78 -19.21 19.75
C VAL A 145 7.06 -18.41 19.55
N THR A 146 7.84 -18.74 18.52
CA THR A 146 9.08 -18.02 18.23
C THR A 146 8.79 -16.58 17.82
N THR A 147 7.77 -16.35 17.00
CA THR A 147 7.36 -15.00 16.58
C THR A 147 6.92 -14.16 17.78
N ASP A 148 6.02 -14.70 18.61
CA ASP A 148 5.54 -14.02 19.82
C ASP A 148 6.71 -13.70 20.78
N TRP A 149 7.67 -14.62 20.90
CA TRP A 149 8.85 -14.45 21.75
C TRP A 149 9.78 -13.35 21.24
N VAL A 150 10.13 -13.32 19.94
CA VAL A 150 11.00 -12.27 19.38
C VAL A 150 10.30 -10.90 19.40
N GLU A 151 9.00 -10.85 19.12
CA GLU A 151 8.23 -9.60 19.23
C GLU A 151 8.19 -9.07 20.67
N LYS A 152 8.05 -9.97 21.65
CA LYS A 152 8.15 -9.64 23.07
C LYS A 152 9.53 -9.12 23.44
N MET A 153 10.61 -9.70 22.91
CA MET A 153 11.96 -9.19 23.15
C MET A 153 12.12 -7.74 22.71
N VAL A 154 11.54 -7.35 21.58
CA VAL A 154 11.56 -5.95 21.15
C VAL A 154 10.68 -5.07 22.04
N SER A 155 9.45 -5.50 22.34
CA SER A 155 8.49 -4.68 23.08
C SER A 155 8.87 -4.47 24.55
N GLU A 156 9.59 -5.41 25.17
CA GLU A 156 10.08 -5.32 26.55
C GLU A 156 11.49 -4.73 26.65
N THR A 157 12.11 -4.35 25.53
CA THR A 157 13.38 -3.62 25.58
C THR A 157 13.13 -2.20 26.12
N GLU A 158 13.83 -1.86 27.20
CA GLU A 158 13.81 -0.55 27.84
C GLU A 158 15.04 0.29 27.42
N GLY A 159 14.92 1.61 27.51
CA GLY A 159 16.04 2.53 27.21
C GLY A 159 16.27 2.81 25.72
N LEU A 160 15.49 2.20 24.83
CA LEU A 160 15.42 2.59 23.41
C LEU A 160 14.43 3.73 23.23
N ASP A 161 14.75 4.65 22.32
CA ASP A 161 13.77 5.62 21.84
C ASP A 161 12.69 4.93 21.00
N GLU A 162 11.51 5.56 20.91
CA GLU A 162 10.34 4.99 20.22
C GLU A 162 10.60 4.69 18.74
N HIS A 163 11.44 5.48 18.06
CA HIS A 163 11.74 5.26 16.64
C HIS A 163 12.61 4.01 16.46
N THR A 164 13.70 3.87 17.21
CA THR A 164 14.53 2.65 17.19
C THR A 164 13.70 1.41 17.54
N LYS A 165 12.81 1.50 18.54
CA LYS A 165 11.94 0.38 18.95
C LYS A 165 10.94 0.00 17.86
N HIS A 166 10.35 0.99 17.18
CA HIS A 166 9.49 0.77 16.00
C HIS A 166 10.28 0.09 14.88
N LYS A 167 11.48 0.59 14.52
CA LYS A 167 12.35 -0.01 13.50
C LYS A 167 12.67 -1.46 13.82
N ALA A 168 13.05 -1.76 15.07
CA ALA A 168 13.32 -3.12 15.52
C ALA A 168 12.10 -4.04 15.35
N GLY A 169 10.91 -3.58 15.76
CA GLY A 169 9.66 -4.34 15.62
C GLY A 169 9.31 -4.58 14.15
N PHE A 170 9.55 -3.60 13.28
CA PHE A 170 9.40 -3.73 11.84
C PHE A 170 10.34 -4.81 11.27
N TYR A 171 11.64 -4.75 11.55
CA TYR A 171 12.60 -5.72 11.03
C TYR A 171 12.35 -7.14 11.55
N VAL A 172 11.98 -7.29 12.82
CA VAL A 172 11.58 -8.59 13.38
C VAL A 172 10.42 -9.18 12.57
N LYS A 173 9.40 -8.37 12.23
CA LYS A 173 8.29 -8.84 11.39
C LYS A 173 8.73 -9.25 9.99
N GLN A 174 9.71 -8.56 9.39
CA GLN A 174 10.26 -8.96 8.08
C GLN A 174 10.96 -10.31 8.17
N ILE A 175 11.81 -10.49 9.18
CA ILE A 175 12.58 -11.73 9.41
C ILE A 175 11.64 -12.89 9.71
N THR A 176 10.68 -12.72 10.62
CA THR A 176 9.73 -13.79 10.96
C THR A 176 8.83 -14.12 9.78
N ALA A 177 8.38 -13.12 9.00
CA ALA A 177 7.64 -13.36 7.77
C ALA A 177 8.44 -14.21 6.77
N ALA A 178 9.74 -13.94 6.62
CA ALA A 178 10.64 -14.67 5.74
C ALA A 178 10.91 -16.12 6.18
N LEU A 179 11.12 -16.31 7.49
CA LEU A 179 11.38 -17.62 8.09
C LEU A 179 10.12 -18.46 8.31
N SER A 180 8.96 -18.00 7.85
CA SER A 180 7.71 -18.75 7.97
C SER A 180 7.82 -20.13 7.32
N PRO A 181 7.37 -21.21 7.97
CA PRO A 181 7.39 -22.55 7.39
C PRO A 181 6.50 -22.66 6.14
N THR A 182 5.62 -21.68 5.91
CA THR A 182 4.78 -21.58 4.72
C THR A 182 5.58 -21.26 3.45
N ASN A 183 6.82 -20.76 3.58
CA ASN A 183 7.63 -20.29 2.45
C ASN A 183 8.54 -21.38 1.85
N PHE A 184 8.59 -22.59 2.42
CA PHE A 184 9.52 -23.64 1.98
C PHE A 184 8.79 -24.93 1.63
N ILE A 185 9.27 -25.63 0.58
CA ILE A 185 8.63 -26.86 0.05
C ILE A 185 8.52 -27.93 1.14
N ALA A 186 9.60 -28.17 1.88
CA ALA A 186 9.66 -29.25 2.87
C ALA A 186 8.76 -29.03 4.10
N THR A 187 8.38 -27.77 4.38
CA THR A 187 7.65 -27.39 5.60
C THR A 187 6.24 -26.89 5.33
N ASN A 188 5.84 -26.77 4.06
CA ASN A 188 4.49 -26.37 3.65
C ASN A 188 3.73 -27.58 3.07
N PRO A 189 2.65 -28.04 3.71
CA PRO A 189 1.92 -29.24 3.28
C PRO A 189 1.37 -29.11 1.85
N GLN A 190 0.77 -27.97 1.53
CA GLN A 190 0.19 -27.73 0.21
C GLN A 190 1.25 -27.71 -0.89
N LEU A 191 2.37 -27.03 -0.64
CA LEU A 191 3.46 -26.93 -1.60
C LEU A 191 4.18 -28.27 -1.79
N TYR A 192 4.38 -29.03 -0.72
CA TYR A 192 4.95 -30.36 -0.79
C TYR A 192 4.08 -31.28 -1.65
N ARG A 193 2.78 -31.37 -1.35
CA ARG A 193 1.83 -32.19 -2.12
C ARG A 193 1.78 -31.78 -3.58
N GLU A 194 1.75 -30.48 -3.89
CA GLU A 194 1.80 -29.98 -5.28
C GLU A 194 3.09 -30.40 -6.00
N THR A 195 4.23 -30.31 -5.32
CA THR A 195 5.53 -30.68 -5.91
C THR A 195 5.60 -32.18 -6.19
N ILE A 196 5.11 -33.01 -5.28
CA ILE A 196 5.01 -34.46 -5.47
C ILE A 196 4.02 -34.80 -6.59
N ALA A 197 2.82 -34.24 -6.55
CA ALA A 197 1.75 -34.51 -7.51
C ALA A 197 2.13 -34.13 -8.95
N THR A 198 2.91 -33.05 -9.12
CA THR A 198 3.37 -32.59 -10.43
C THR A 198 4.76 -33.10 -10.80
N SER A 199 5.35 -33.99 -9.99
CA SER A 199 6.73 -34.47 -10.16
C SER A 199 7.73 -33.33 -10.40
N GLY A 200 7.61 -32.24 -9.63
CA GLY A 200 8.47 -31.06 -9.72
C GLY A 200 8.19 -30.10 -10.88
N ALA A 201 7.18 -30.34 -11.73
CA ALA A 201 6.88 -29.47 -12.86
C ALA A 201 6.43 -28.05 -12.44
N ASN A 202 5.85 -27.91 -11.24
CA ASN A 202 5.58 -26.63 -10.60
C ASN A 202 6.85 -25.76 -10.47
N LEU A 203 7.98 -26.36 -10.06
CA LEU A 203 9.24 -25.65 -9.88
C LEU A 203 9.84 -25.22 -11.22
N VAL A 204 9.70 -26.03 -12.27
CA VAL A 204 10.17 -25.65 -13.62
C VAL A 204 9.47 -24.37 -14.08
N ARG A 205 8.14 -24.32 -13.96
CA ARG A 205 7.35 -23.14 -14.30
C ARG A 205 7.73 -21.95 -13.41
N GLY A 206 7.81 -22.16 -12.10
CA GLY A 206 8.09 -21.10 -11.15
C GLY A 206 9.49 -20.49 -11.29
N MET A 207 10.53 -21.30 -11.49
CA MET A 207 11.89 -20.78 -11.74
C MET A 207 12.00 -20.05 -13.07
N LYS A 208 11.22 -20.45 -14.09
CA LYS A 208 11.12 -19.69 -15.34
C LYS A 208 10.52 -18.30 -15.09
N MET A 209 9.42 -18.23 -14.34
CA MET A 209 8.80 -16.96 -13.96
C MET A 209 9.76 -16.08 -13.14
N LEU A 210 10.55 -16.68 -12.25
CA LEU A 210 11.58 -15.96 -11.48
C LEU A 210 12.64 -15.34 -12.40
N ALA A 211 13.15 -16.10 -13.37
CA ALA A 211 14.12 -15.60 -14.34
C ALA A 211 13.55 -14.45 -15.20
N GLU A 212 12.32 -14.61 -15.69
CA GLU A 212 11.58 -13.57 -16.42
C GLU A 212 11.42 -12.29 -15.58
N ASP A 213 11.08 -12.41 -14.29
CA ASP A 213 10.84 -11.28 -13.39
C ASP A 213 12.12 -10.53 -13.01
N ILE A 214 13.24 -11.23 -12.83
CA ILE A 214 14.55 -10.59 -12.60
C ILE A 214 15.02 -9.88 -13.87
N ALA A 215 14.84 -10.50 -15.03
CA ALA A 215 15.16 -9.86 -16.30
C ALA A 215 14.30 -8.61 -16.54
N ALA A 216 12.99 -8.68 -16.25
CA ALA A 216 12.06 -7.56 -16.36
C ALA A 216 12.31 -6.44 -15.32
N GLY A 217 12.98 -6.75 -14.21
CA GLY A 217 13.46 -5.78 -13.23
C GLY A 217 14.91 -5.34 -13.45
N HIS A 218 15.49 -5.61 -14.63
CA HIS A 218 16.85 -5.21 -14.99
C HIS A 218 17.92 -5.63 -13.96
N GLY A 219 17.77 -6.83 -13.41
CA GLY A 219 18.70 -7.40 -12.42
C GLY A 219 18.18 -7.40 -10.99
N ASP A 220 17.07 -6.74 -10.70
CA ASP A 220 16.35 -6.85 -9.44
C ASP A 220 15.05 -7.62 -9.61
N LEU A 221 14.56 -8.25 -8.54
CA LEU A 221 13.33 -9.03 -8.61
C LEU A 221 12.10 -8.11 -8.69
N ARG A 222 11.50 -8.02 -9.88
CA ARG A 222 10.19 -7.38 -10.05
C ARG A 222 9.08 -8.41 -9.78
N LEU A 223 8.72 -8.56 -8.51
CA LEU A 223 7.69 -9.51 -8.07
C LEU A 223 6.36 -9.31 -8.82
N ARG A 224 5.93 -10.30 -9.61
CA ARG A 224 4.64 -10.23 -10.30
C ARG A 224 3.47 -10.49 -9.35
N GLN A 225 2.58 -9.52 -9.17
CA GLN A 225 1.39 -9.67 -8.31
C GLN A 225 0.10 -9.85 -9.11
N THR A 226 0.13 -9.53 -10.41
CA THR A 226 -1.00 -9.69 -11.33
C THR A 226 -0.52 -9.90 -12.76
N ASP A 227 -1.39 -10.41 -13.62
CA ASP A 227 -1.13 -10.51 -15.05
C ASP A 227 -1.26 -9.13 -15.72
N MET A 228 -0.12 -8.52 -16.01
CA MET A 228 -0.01 -7.20 -16.64
C MET A 228 -0.45 -7.18 -18.11
N THR A 229 -0.71 -8.32 -18.74
CA THR A 229 -1.14 -8.40 -20.15
C THR A 229 -2.65 -8.27 -20.32
N LYS A 230 -3.42 -8.47 -19.25
CA LYS A 230 -4.90 -8.47 -19.30
C LYS A 230 -5.50 -7.08 -19.21
N PHE A 231 -4.77 -6.10 -18.68
CA PHE A 231 -5.25 -4.73 -18.56
C PHE A 231 -4.40 -3.76 -19.39
N ALA A 232 -5.04 -2.68 -19.83
CA ALA A 232 -4.40 -1.54 -20.48
C ALA A 232 -5.17 -0.26 -20.18
N VAL A 233 -4.43 0.77 -19.77
CA VAL A 233 -4.92 2.14 -19.59
C VAL A 233 -5.48 2.65 -20.92
N GLY A 234 -6.70 3.21 -20.88
CA GLY A 234 -7.46 3.64 -22.06
C GLY A 234 -8.24 2.54 -22.79
N ARG A 235 -8.10 1.26 -22.42
CA ARG A 235 -8.87 0.14 -23.01
C ARG A 235 -9.84 -0.52 -22.04
N ASP A 236 -9.36 -0.84 -20.84
CA ASP A 236 -10.14 -1.47 -19.77
C ASP A 236 -9.99 -0.76 -18.41
N MET A 237 -9.06 0.18 -18.33
CA MET A 237 -8.83 1.10 -17.21
C MET A 237 -8.92 2.55 -17.67
N ALA A 238 -9.31 3.48 -16.79
CA ALA A 238 -9.39 4.91 -17.07
C ALA A 238 -10.29 5.25 -18.26
N LEU A 239 -11.51 4.69 -18.26
CA LEU A 239 -12.44 4.74 -19.39
C LEU A 239 -13.47 5.86 -19.31
N THR A 240 -13.45 6.69 -18.28
CA THR A 240 -14.44 7.77 -18.20
C THR A 240 -14.20 8.76 -19.35
N PRO A 241 -15.19 9.00 -20.23
CA PRO A 241 -15.02 9.90 -21.38
C PRO A 241 -14.62 11.30 -20.94
N GLY A 242 -13.62 11.87 -21.60
CA GLY A 242 -13.04 13.16 -21.25
C GLY A 242 -11.96 13.58 -22.23
N LYS A 243 -11.40 14.78 -22.05
CA LYS A 243 -10.37 15.33 -22.92
C LYS A 243 -9.28 16.01 -22.11
N VAL A 244 -8.04 15.87 -22.56
CA VAL A 244 -6.95 16.74 -22.12
C VAL A 244 -7.18 18.12 -22.75
N ILE A 245 -7.33 19.15 -21.94
CA ILE A 245 -7.65 20.51 -22.40
C ILE A 245 -6.55 21.53 -22.10
N ALA A 246 -5.55 21.14 -21.32
CA ALA A 246 -4.34 21.92 -21.05
C ALA A 246 -3.20 20.99 -20.63
N GLN A 247 -1.96 21.41 -20.89
CA GLN A 247 -0.75 20.66 -20.57
C GLN A 247 0.42 21.62 -20.34
N ASN A 248 1.32 21.24 -19.43
CA ASN A 248 2.66 21.81 -19.30
C ASN A 248 3.67 20.68 -19.00
N ASP A 249 4.90 21.02 -18.63
CA ASP A 249 5.96 20.03 -18.37
C ASP A 249 5.66 19.14 -17.15
N THR A 250 4.83 19.59 -16.20
CA THR A 250 4.57 18.90 -14.93
C THR A 250 3.29 18.07 -14.97
N CYS A 251 2.26 18.50 -15.71
CA CYS A 251 0.98 17.78 -15.77
C CYS A 251 0.14 18.06 -17.03
N GLN A 252 -0.83 17.18 -17.23
CA GLN A 252 -1.99 17.36 -18.09
C GLN A 252 -3.24 17.63 -17.25
N ILE A 253 -4.14 18.50 -17.73
CA ILE A 253 -5.44 18.76 -17.11
C ILE A 253 -6.52 18.11 -17.97
N ILE A 254 -7.18 17.10 -17.40
CA ILE A 254 -8.29 16.38 -18.02
C ILE A 254 -9.60 17.00 -17.55
N GLN A 255 -10.51 17.29 -18.47
CA GLN A 255 -11.92 17.58 -18.16
C GLN A 255 -12.80 16.44 -18.70
N TYR A 256 -13.64 15.89 -17.84
CA TYR A 256 -14.55 14.79 -18.22
C TYR A 256 -15.84 15.30 -18.86
N GLU A 257 -16.40 14.50 -19.76
CA GLU A 257 -17.68 14.79 -20.41
C GLU A 257 -18.83 14.62 -19.40
N ALA A 258 -19.74 15.59 -19.35
CA ALA A 258 -20.90 15.50 -18.48
C ALA A 258 -21.86 14.37 -18.90
N SER A 259 -22.32 13.56 -17.96
CA SER A 259 -23.33 12.51 -18.19
C SER A 259 -24.75 12.91 -17.76
N THR A 260 -24.93 14.16 -17.32
CA THR A 260 -26.21 14.75 -16.89
C THR A 260 -26.52 16.02 -17.66
N GLU A 261 -27.80 16.42 -17.78
CA GLU A 261 -28.20 17.66 -18.46
C GLU A 261 -27.77 18.93 -17.72
N THR A 262 -27.67 18.85 -16.39
CA THR A 262 -27.20 19.93 -15.52
C THR A 262 -26.15 19.44 -14.56
N VAL A 263 -25.21 20.33 -14.22
CA VAL A 263 -24.07 20.07 -13.33
C VAL A 263 -24.00 21.12 -12.22
N LEU A 264 -23.31 20.82 -11.13
CA LEU A 264 -23.03 21.81 -10.08
C LEU A 264 -22.25 22.98 -10.65
N LYS A 265 -22.61 24.18 -10.17
CA LYS A 265 -22.01 25.43 -10.63
C LYS A 265 -20.51 25.44 -10.36
N ARG A 266 -20.08 25.14 -9.13
CA ARG A 266 -18.65 25.02 -8.79
C ARG A 266 -18.07 23.74 -9.38
N PRO A 267 -17.04 23.82 -10.24
CA PRO A 267 -16.34 22.64 -10.72
C PRO A 267 -15.59 21.91 -9.61
N LEU A 268 -15.26 20.64 -9.86
CA LEU A 268 -14.48 19.78 -8.98
C LEU A 268 -13.09 19.56 -9.58
N LEU A 269 -12.04 19.99 -8.89
CA LEU A 269 -10.65 19.67 -9.20
C LEU A 269 -10.17 18.49 -8.36
N ILE A 270 -9.63 17.46 -8.98
CA ILE A 270 -9.00 16.32 -8.31
C ILE A 270 -7.48 16.41 -8.50
N CYS A 271 -6.77 16.46 -7.38
CA CYS A 271 -5.32 16.42 -7.25
C CYS A 271 -4.91 15.01 -6.73
N PRO A 272 -4.71 14.04 -7.63
CA PRO A 272 -4.32 12.68 -7.25
C PRO A 272 -2.87 12.65 -6.75
N PRO A 273 -2.43 11.54 -6.12
CA PRO A 273 -1.00 11.33 -5.88
C PRO A 273 -0.23 11.21 -7.21
N TRP A 274 1.05 11.57 -7.19
CA TRP A 274 2.01 11.24 -8.25
C TRP A 274 2.89 10.03 -7.90
N ILE A 275 2.75 9.50 -6.68
CA ILE A 275 3.26 8.17 -6.32
C ILE A 275 2.20 7.18 -6.82
N ASN A 276 2.53 6.49 -7.90
CA ASN A 276 1.61 5.83 -8.84
C ASN A 276 0.67 6.82 -9.55
N LYS A 277 -0.14 6.30 -10.47
CA LYS A 277 -0.90 7.10 -11.44
C LYS A 277 -2.32 7.44 -10.99
N PHE A 278 -2.93 8.49 -11.57
CA PHE A 278 -4.23 9.00 -11.12
C PHE A 278 -5.39 8.01 -11.26
N TYR A 279 -5.28 7.04 -12.17
CA TYR A 279 -6.41 6.16 -12.54
C TYR A 279 -6.83 5.19 -11.44
N ILE A 280 -6.22 5.22 -10.26
CA ILE A 280 -6.80 4.61 -9.06
C ILE A 280 -8.20 5.14 -8.72
N LEU A 281 -8.50 6.39 -9.10
CA LEU A 281 -9.83 7.00 -8.95
C LEU A 281 -10.73 6.77 -10.19
N ASP A 282 -10.20 6.13 -11.24
CA ASP A 282 -10.90 5.78 -12.48
C ASP A 282 -10.40 4.42 -13.00
N LEU A 283 -10.57 3.36 -12.20
CA LEU A 283 -10.14 2.00 -12.58
C LEU A 283 -11.00 1.46 -13.73
N ASN A 284 -11.86 0.48 -13.49
CA ASN A 284 -12.92 0.10 -14.42
C ASN A 284 -14.20 0.90 -14.15
N PRO A 285 -15.18 0.90 -15.08
CA PRO A 285 -16.42 1.64 -14.91
C PRO A 285 -17.19 1.34 -13.61
N GLN A 286 -17.06 0.13 -13.06
CA GLN A 286 -17.71 -0.28 -11.82
C GLN A 286 -16.95 0.13 -10.55
N LYS A 287 -15.73 0.66 -10.68
CA LYS A 287 -14.86 1.12 -9.59
C LYS A 287 -14.28 2.52 -9.85
N SER A 288 -14.99 3.35 -10.60
CA SER A 288 -14.55 4.71 -10.91
C SER A 288 -15.28 5.73 -10.03
N PHE A 289 -14.51 6.39 -9.16
CA PHE A 289 -14.99 7.53 -8.38
C PHE A 289 -15.22 8.75 -9.29
N ILE A 290 -14.35 8.94 -10.28
CA ILE A 290 -14.44 10.02 -11.27
C ILE A 290 -15.74 9.89 -12.07
N LYS A 291 -16.01 8.69 -12.63
CA LYS A 291 -17.26 8.43 -13.34
C LYS A 291 -18.46 8.69 -12.45
N TRP A 292 -18.42 8.20 -11.21
CA TRP A 292 -19.51 8.40 -10.27
C TRP A 292 -19.77 9.90 -9.99
N CYS A 293 -18.72 10.71 -9.82
CA CYS A 293 -18.84 12.16 -9.65
C CYS A 293 -19.50 12.83 -10.86
N VAL A 294 -19.08 12.45 -12.07
CA VAL A 294 -19.69 12.91 -13.32
C VAL A 294 -21.17 12.55 -13.37
N ASP A 295 -21.52 11.32 -12.99
CA ASP A 295 -22.91 10.84 -12.92
C ASP A 295 -23.75 11.52 -11.82
N GLN A 296 -23.13 12.08 -10.77
CA GLN A 296 -23.82 12.93 -9.78
C GLN A 296 -24.01 14.38 -10.25
N GLY A 297 -23.52 14.71 -11.45
CA GLY A 297 -23.58 16.05 -12.02
C GLY A 297 -22.49 16.97 -11.53
N GLN A 298 -21.28 16.47 -11.25
CA GLN A 298 -20.10 17.33 -11.06
C GLN A 298 -19.47 17.66 -12.43
N THR A 299 -18.95 18.88 -12.62
CA THR A 299 -17.96 19.12 -13.69
C THR A 299 -16.59 18.74 -13.15
N VAL A 300 -16.04 17.60 -13.58
CA VAL A 300 -14.82 17.02 -13.00
C VAL A 300 -13.59 17.35 -13.84
N PHE A 301 -12.55 17.83 -13.16
CA PHE A 301 -11.21 18.04 -13.68
C PHE A 301 -10.21 17.20 -12.88
N VAL A 302 -9.23 16.59 -13.55
CA VAL A 302 -8.16 15.80 -12.91
C VAL A 302 -6.81 16.31 -13.38
N ILE A 303 -5.87 16.44 -12.44
CA ILE A 303 -4.45 16.62 -12.73
C ILE A 303 -3.83 15.25 -13.02
N SER A 304 -3.41 15.01 -14.25
CA SER A 304 -2.61 13.84 -14.63
C SER A 304 -1.13 14.24 -14.62
N TRP A 305 -0.41 13.87 -13.56
CA TRP A 305 1.01 14.17 -13.40
C TRP A 305 1.87 13.47 -14.45
N VAL A 306 2.96 14.13 -14.86
CA VAL A 306 4.01 13.53 -15.69
C VAL A 306 4.74 12.41 -14.91
N ASN A 307 5.25 11.40 -15.62
CA ASN A 307 6.23 10.49 -15.05
C ASN A 307 7.64 11.12 -15.20
N PRO A 308 8.25 11.63 -14.13
CA PRO A 308 9.43 12.48 -14.26
C PRO A 308 10.63 11.70 -14.78
N ASP A 309 11.48 12.38 -15.54
CA ASP A 309 12.83 11.95 -15.91
C ASP A 309 13.85 13.03 -15.48
N ALA A 310 15.10 12.90 -15.91
CA ALA A 310 16.17 13.84 -15.56
C ALA A 310 15.85 15.32 -15.87
N ARG A 311 14.96 15.62 -16.84
CA ARG A 311 14.55 17.00 -17.16
C ARG A 311 13.73 17.65 -16.05
N HIS A 312 13.14 16.83 -15.19
CA HIS A 312 12.22 17.24 -14.13
C HIS A 312 12.92 17.29 -12.76
N ALA A 313 14.24 17.06 -12.69
CA ALA A 313 14.98 16.92 -11.43
C ALA A 313 14.75 18.06 -10.44
N ASP A 314 14.68 19.29 -10.97
CA ASP A 314 14.51 20.52 -10.18
C ASP A 314 13.04 20.90 -9.92
N LYS A 315 12.08 20.10 -10.41
CA LYS A 315 10.65 20.32 -10.11
C LYS A 315 10.41 19.95 -8.66
N ASP A 316 10.39 20.95 -7.79
CA ASP A 316 10.19 20.82 -6.35
C ASP A 316 8.70 20.88 -5.94
N TRP A 317 8.43 20.95 -4.64
CA TRP A 317 7.06 21.04 -4.12
C TRP A 317 6.34 22.33 -4.58
N ALA A 318 7.06 23.43 -4.77
CA ALA A 318 6.49 24.69 -5.27
C ALA A 318 6.13 24.56 -6.76
N ALA A 319 6.95 23.89 -7.57
CA ALA A 319 6.63 23.59 -8.96
C ALA A 319 5.31 22.80 -9.06
N TYR A 320 5.10 21.77 -8.24
CA TYR A 320 3.85 21.01 -8.24
C TYR A 320 2.64 21.85 -7.78
N ALA A 321 2.82 22.80 -6.86
CA ALA A 321 1.77 23.74 -6.45
C ALA A 321 1.41 24.73 -7.57
N ARG A 322 2.42 25.32 -8.23
CA ARG A 322 2.26 26.35 -9.26
C ARG A 322 1.86 25.78 -10.62
N GLU A 323 2.66 24.85 -11.12
CA GLU A 323 2.48 24.24 -12.43
C GLU A 323 1.43 23.11 -12.40
N GLY A 324 1.06 22.61 -11.23
CA GLY A 324 -0.04 21.67 -11.06
C GLY A 324 -1.34 22.37 -10.66
N ILE A 325 -1.48 22.68 -9.37
CA ILE A 325 -2.75 23.15 -8.80
C ILE A 325 -3.16 24.53 -9.34
N ASP A 326 -2.26 25.52 -9.32
CA ASP A 326 -2.60 26.87 -9.82
C ASP A 326 -2.87 26.86 -11.33
N PHE A 327 -2.09 26.10 -12.10
CA PHE A 327 -2.34 25.87 -13.52
C PHE A 327 -3.70 25.22 -13.80
N ALA A 328 -4.10 24.24 -12.98
CA ALA A 328 -5.41 23.62 -13.08
C ALA A 328 -6.55 24.60 -12.76
N LEU A 329 -6.39 25.44 -11.73
CA LEU A 329 -7.37 26.48 -11.38
C LEU A 329 -7.51 27.53 -12.50
N ASP A 330 -6.40 27.97 -13.10
CA ASP A 330 -6.42 28.87 -14.26
C ASP A 330 -7.14 28.22 -15.46
N THR A 331 -6.90 26.94 -15.68
CA THR A 331 -7.52 26.15 -16.75
C THR A 331 -9.03 26.01 -16.54
N ILE A 332 -9.46 25.73 -15.30
CA ILE A 332 -10.89 25.63 -14.94
C ILE A 332 -11.60 26.98 -15.16
N GLU A 333 -10.99 28.08 -14.73
CA GLU A 333 -11.57 29.42 -14.92
C GLU A 333 -11.72 29.74 -16.41
N LYS A 334 -10.71 29.42 -17.25
CA LYS A 334 -10.78 29.60 -18.70
C LYS A 334 -11.85 28.72 -19.36
N ALA A 335 -11.91 27.43 -18.99
CA ALA A 335 -12.83 26.47 -19.59
C ALA A 335 -14.30 26.71 -19.21
N THR A 336 -14.56 27.20 -17.98
CA THR A 336 -15.90 27.23 -17.40
C THR A 336 -16.43 28.62 -17.07
N GLY A 337 -15.56 29.61 -16.97
CA GLY A 337 -15.87 30.95 -16.44
C GLY A 337 -16.01 31.00 -14.91
N GLU A 338 -15.92 29.86 -14.21
CA GLU A 338 -16.08 29.80 -12.76
C GLU A 338 -14.73 30.00 -12.04
N LYS A 339 -14.70 30.96 -11.12
CA LYS A 339 -13.55 31.21 -10.24
C LYS A 339 -13.53 30.35 -8.98
N ASP A 340 -14.71 29.86 -8.59
CA ASP A 340 -14.92 29.14 -7.34
C ASP A 340 -14.92 27.62 -7.61
N VAL A 341 -14.01 26.90 -6.96
CA VAL A 341 -13.73 25.48 -7.21
C VAL A 341 -13.84 24.66 -5.92
N ASN A 342 -14.37 23.45 -6.00
CA ASN A 342 -14.22 22.43 -4.97
C ASN A 342 -12.98 21.59 -5.30
N ALA A 343 -12.13 21.29 -4.32
CA ALA A 343 -10.91 20.52 -4.56
C ALA A 343 -10.91 19.20 -3.79
N VAL A 344 -10.40 18.14 -4.40
CA VAL A 344 -10.11 16.85 -3.79
C VAL A 344 -8.61 16.62 -3.88
N GLY A 345 -7.99 16.17 -2.80
CA GLY A 345 -6.62 15.68 -2.78
C GLY A 345 -6.57 14.27 -2.22
N TYR A 346 -5.76 13.39 -2.81
CA TYR A 346 -5.62 12.00 -2.37
C TYR A 346 -4.17 11.66 -2.02
N CYS A 347 -3.95 11.05 -0.86
CA CYS A 347 -2.64 10.66 -0.37
C CYS A 347 -1.66 11.86 -0.41
N VAL A 348 -0.49 11.72 -1.04
CA VAL A 348 0.50 12.82 -1.17
C VAL A 348 -0.06 14.02 -1.97
N GLY A 349 -0.99 13.79 -2.90
CA GLY A 349 -1.69 14.88 -3.60
C GLY A 349 -2.57 15.71 -2.67
N GLY A 350 -3.09 15.09 -1.60
CA GLY A 350 -3.77 15.80 -0.51
C GLY A 350 -2.81 16.59 0.38
N THR A 351 -1.60 16.06 0.65
CA THR A 351 -0.57 16.79 1.40
C THR A 351 -0.14 18.04 0.62
N LEU A 352 0.06 17.90 -0.70
CA LEU A 352 0.34 19.02 -1.60
C LEU A 352 -0.81 20.04 -1.60
N LEU A 353 -2.05 19.58 -1.73
CA LEU A 353 -3.23 20.45 -1.70
C LEU A 353 -3.33 21.23 -0.38
N ALA A 354 -3.13 20.57 0.77
CA ALA A 354 -3.17 21.22 2.07
C ALA A 354 -2.08 22.29 2.24
N ALA A 355 -0.84 21.99 1.83
CA ALA A 355 0.26 22.96 1.84
C ALA A 355 -0.01 24.13 0.88
N THR A 356 -0.55 23.86 -0.31
CA THR A 356 -0.92 24.87 -1.31
C THR A 356 -2.06 25.76 -0.82
N LEU A 357 -3.05 25.21 -0.11
CA LEU A 357 -4.12 26.00 0.51
C LEU A 357 -3.57 26.96 1.58
N ALA A 358 -2.57 26.53 2.35
CA ALA A 358 -1.91 27.38 3.34
C ALA A 358 -1.08 28.49 2.66
N LEU A 359 -0.42 28.19 1.54
CA LEU A 359 0.24 29.19 0.69
C LEU A 359 -0.78 30.18 0.10
N HIS A 360 -1.88 29.69 -0.47
CA HIS A 360 -2.97 30.49 -1.01
C HIS A 360 -3.56 31.44 0.03
N ALA A 361 -3.67 31.01 1.29
CA ALA A 361 -4.10 31.88 2.38
C ALA A 361 -3.15 33.07 2.60
N LYS A 362 -1.83 32.86 2.52
CA LYS A 362 -0.83 33.95 2.55
C LYS A 362 -0.95 34.89 1.36
N GLU A 363 -1.33 34.35 0.20
CA GLU A 363 -1.45 35.07 -1.07
C GLU A 363 -2.82 35.69 -1.30
N LYS A 364 -3.76 35.44 -0.39
CA LYS A 364 -5.17 35.82 -0.53
C LYS A 364 -5.82 35.24 -1.79
N ASN A 365 -5.30 34.11 -2.29
CA ASN A 365 -5.95 33.33 -3.32
C ASN A 365 -7.12 32.56 -2.69
N LYS A 366 -8.34 32.83 -3.13
CA LYS A 366 -9.58 32.31 -2.52
C LYS A 366 -10.41 31.46 -3.49
N ARG A 367 -9.80 30.96 -4.57
CA ARG A 367 -10.49 30.20 -5.63
C ARG A 367 -11.07 28.89 -5.12
N ILE A 368 -10.34 28.17 -4.28
CA ILE A 368 -10.84 26.93 -3.67
C ILE A 368 -11.78 27.26 -2.51
N LYS A 369 -13.02 26.75 -2.56
CA LYS A 369 -14.08 27.01 -1.57
C LYS A 369 -14.30 25.87 -0.59
N THR A 370 -14.06 24.65 -1.02
CA THR A 370 -14.08 23.46 -0.17
C THR A 370 -12.90 22.59 -0.54
N ALA A 371 -12.34 21.88 0.44
CA ALA A 371 -11.31 20.89 0.20
C ALA A 371 -11.74 19.54 0.77
N THR A 372 -11.49 18.48 0.03
CA THR A 372 -11.73 17.11 0.44
C THR A 372 -10.40 16.38 0.42
N LEU A 373 -10.06 15.68 1.49
CA LEU A 373 -8.78 14.99 1.65
C LEU A 373 -9.05 13.50 1.85
N PHE A 374 -8.57 12.67 0.93
CA PHE A 374 -8.65 11.20 1.02
C PHE A 374 -7.34 10.66 1.56
N THR A 375 -7.39 9.94 2.68
CA THR A 375 -6.26 9.26 3.35
C THR A 375 -4.99 10.11 3.33
N THR A 376 -5.16 11.40 3.66
CA THR A 376 -4.12 12.41 3.53
C THR A 376 -3.47 12.67 4.87
N GLN A 377 -2.16 12.52 4.93
CA GLN A 377 -1.38 12.94 6.07
C GLN A 377 -0.94 14.40 5.89
N VAL A 378 -1.33 15.23 6.84
CA VAL A 378 -0.74 16.57 7.02
C VAL A 378 0.08 16.66 8.29
N ASP A 379 -0.13 15.72 9.23
CA ASP A 379 0.69 15.47 10.39
C ASP A 379 1.30 14.06 10.30
N PHE A 380 2.63 13.96 10.43
CA PHE A 380 3.40 12.74 10.26
C PHE A 380 3.90 12.14 11.59
N THR A 381 3.33 12.57 12.72
CA THR A 381 3.67 12.02 14.05
C THR A 381 3.46 10.51 14.07
N HIS A 382 2.31 10.06 13.56
CA HIS A 382 1.91 8.66 13.44
C HIS A 382 1.95 8.15 12.00
N ALA A 383 2.99 8.49 11.23
CA ALA A 383 3.09 8.16 9.80
C ALA A 383 3.34 6.68 9.43
N GLY A 384 3.05 5.77 10.36
CA GLY A 384 3.15 4.33 10.15
C GLY A 384 4.57 3.82 9.94
N ASP A 385 4.65 2.64 9.34
CA ASP A 385 5.90 1.89 9.14
C ASP A 385 6.86 2.59 8.15
N LEU A 386 6.39 3.56 7.36
CA LEU A 386 7.25 4.34 6.45
C LEU A 386 8.31 5.16 7.20
N LYS A 387 8.09 5.52 8.47
CA LYS A 387 9.11 6.21 9.28
C LYS A 387 10.36 5.37 9.51
N VAL A 388 10.29 4.05 9.32
CA VAL A 388 11.44 3.15 9.45
C VAL A 388 12.51 3.44 8.39
N PHE A 389 12.10 3.92 7.21
CA PHE A 389 12.99 4.23 6.08
C PHE A 389 13.44 5.70 6.04
N VAL A 390 13.19 6.45 7.11
CA VAL A 390 13.45 7.89 7.16
C VAL A 390 14.25 8.22 8.42
N ASP A 391 15.57 8.30 8.24
CA ASP A 391 16.51 8.97 9.14
C ASP A 391 17.50 9.82 8.34
N GLU A 392 18.26 10.69 9.02
CA GLU A 392 19.14 11.66 8.36
C GLU A 392 20.19 10.98 7.46
N GLU A 393 20.80 9.89 7.94
CA GLU A 393 21.85 9.14 7.24
C GLU A 393 21.29 8.47 5.97
N GLN A 394 20.11 7.83 6.08
CA GLN A 394 19.42 7.22 4.93
C GLN A 394 18.97 8.27 3.91
N LEU A 395 18.48 9.43 4.37
CA LEU A 395 18.03 10.50 3.49
C LEU A 395 19.19 11.15 2.73
N GLU A 396 20.32 11.41 3.37
CA GLU A 396 21.51 11.94 2.69
C GLU A 396 21.98 11.01 1.57
N SER A 397 22.09 9.70 1.85
CA SER A 397 22.47 8.71 0.84
C SER A 397 21.45 8.61 -0.30
N LEU A 398 20.15 8.66 0.01
CA LEU A 398 19.09 8.66 -1.00
C LEU A 398 19.13 9.92 -1.87
N GLU A 399 19.40 11.08 -1.28
CA GLU A 399 19.51 12.35 -1.98
C GLU A 399 20.71 12.39 -2.93
N GLU A 400 21.87 11.89 -2.52
CA GLU A 400 23.03 11.77 -3.41
C GLU A 400 22.69 10.92 -4.65
N HIS A 401 22.00 9.80 -4.44
CA HIS A 401 21.56 8.94 -5.54
C HIS A 401 20.54 9.62 -6.46
N MET A 402 19.53 10.29 -5.89
CA MET A 402 18.53 11.04 -6.66
C MET A 402 19.14 12.22 -7.40
N GLN A 403 20.15 12.89 -6.84
CA GLN A 403 20.87 13.99 -7.50
C GLN A 403 21.65 13.50 -8.72
N ALA A 404 22.25 12.31 -8.64
CA ALA A 404 22.97 11.72 -9.78
C ALA A 404 22.04 11.32 -10.94
N ALA A 405 20.86 10.78 -10.64
CA ALA A 405 19.88 10.33 -11.65
C ALA A 405 18.90 11.43 -12.10
N GLY A 406 18.65 12.43 -11.26
CA GLY A 406 17.58 13.42 -11.39
C GLY A 406 16.21 12.96 -10.85
N TYR A 407 16.07 11.71 -10.44
CA TYR A 407 14.83 11.14 -9.93
C TYR A 407 15.08 9.91 -9.04
N LEU A 408 14.06 9.50 -8.27
CA LEU A 408 13.99 8.17 -7.66
C LEU A 408 13.23 7.22 -8.57
N ASP A 409 13.84 6.06 -8.86
CA ASP A 409 13.20 5.01 -9.65
C ASP A 409 11.98 4.39 -8.94
N GLY A 410 10.93 4.09 -9.70
CA GLY A 410 9.67 3.55 -9.16
C GLY A 410 9.81 2.18 -8.51
N THR A 411 10.80 1.37 -8.90
CA THR A 411 11.07 0.05 -8.33
C THR A 411 11.45 0.12 -6.85
N LYS A 412 12.27 1.11 -6.47
CA LYS A 412 12.67 1.34 -5.07
C LYS A 412 11.48 1.65 -4.18
N MET A 413 10.56 2.49 -4.67
CA MET A 413 9.33 2.83 -3.95
C MET A 413 8.38 1.62 -3.85
N SER A 414 8.21 0.87 -4.93
CA SER A 414 7.40 -0.36 -4.93
C SER A 414 7.92 -1.38 -3.90
N MET A 415 9.25 -1.55 -3.82
CA MET A 415 9.88 -2.43 -2.84
C MET A 415 9.65 -1.95 -1.40
N ALA A 416 9.79 -0.64 -1.13
CA ALA A 416 9.48 -0.08 0.18
C ALA A 416 8.03 -0.36 0.61
N PHE A 417 7.05 -0.15 -0.28
CA PHE A 417 5.64 -0.45 0.00
C PHE A 417 5.38 -1.93 0.24
N ASN A 418 5.98 -2.82 -0.55
CA ASN A 418 5.85 -4.27 -0.38
C ASN A 418 6.40 -4.75 0.97
N MET A 419 7.50 -4.16 1.46
CA MET A 419 8.06 -4.46 2.78
C MET A 419 7.14 -4.07 3.94
N LEU A 420 6.29 -3.04 3.81
CA LEU A 420 5.32 -2.65 4.87
C LEU A 420 4.36 -3.79 5.24
N ARG A 421 4.10 -4.72 4.30
CA ARG A 421 3.19 -5.85 4.46
C ARG A 421 3.75 -7.12 3.82
N ALA A 422 5.02 -7.46 4.09
CA ALA A 422 5.69 -8.60 3.43
C ALA A 422 4.93 -9.94 3.53
N SER A 423 4.30 -10.22 4.68
CA SER A 423 3.47 -11.43 4.87
C SER A 423 2.27 -11.53 3.92
N GLU A 424 1.80 -10.40 3.38
CA GLU A 424 0.63 -10.32 2.48
C GLU A 424 1.04 -10.01 1.03
N LEU A 425 2.07 -9.17 0.84
CA LEU A 425 2.45 -8.61 -0.46
C LEU A 425 3.68 -9.27 -1.09
N ILE A 426 4.52 -9.97 -0.32
CA ILE A 426 5.72 -10.65 -0.84
C ILE A 426 5.51 -12.16 -0.84
N TRP A 427 5.40 -12.75 0.35
CA TRP A 427 5.49 -14.20 0.52
C TRP A 427 4.38 -15.00 -0.17
N PRO A 428 3.10 -14.59 -0.14
CA PRO A 428 2.06 -15.31 -0.86
C PRO A 428 2.32 -15.38 -2.37
N TYR A 429 2.79 -14.29 -2.98
CA TYR A 429 3.12 -14.24 -4.40
C TYR A 429 4.40 -15.00 -4.71
N PHE A 430 5.42 -14.91 -3.85
CA PHE A 430 6.64 -15.68 -3.98
C PHE A 430 6.32 -17.19 -4.00
N VAL A 431 5.54 -17.67 -3.04
CA VAL A 431 5.14 -19.08 -2.94
C VAL A 431 4.27 -19.50 -4.12
N ASN A 432 3.24 -18.74 -4.48
CA ASN A 432 2.33 -19.13 -5.56
C ASN A 432 3.02 -19.08 -6.93
N ASN A 433 3.77 -18.02 -7.23
CA ASN A 433 4.40 -17.85 -8.53
C ASN A 433 5.61 -18.77 -8.68
N TYR A 434 6.56 -18.69 -7.76
CA TYR A 434 7.88 -19.30 -7.97
C TYR A 434 7.98 -20.72 -7.43
N LEU A 435 7.16 -21.09 -6.42
CA LEU A 435 7.17 -22.44 -5.86
C LEU A 435 6.02 -23.30 -6.38
N LYS A 436 4.81 -22.77 -6.53
CA LYS A 436 3.70 -23.50 -7.17
C LYS A 436 3.66 -23.38 -8.69
N GLY A 437 4.40 -22.43 -9.28
CA GLY A 437 4.40 -22.23 -10.73
C GLY A 437 3.03 -21.83 -11.25
N GLN A 438 2.31 -20.99 -10.49
CA GLN A 438 0.97 -20.50 -10.82
C GLN A 438 1.05 -19.06 -11.30
N ASP A 439 0.43 -18.77 -12.43
CA ASP A 439 0.29 -17.40 -12.90
C ASP A 439 -0.62 -16.58 -11.96
N PRO A 440 -0.26 -15.32 -11.65
CA PRO A 440 -1.09 -14.49 -10.80
C PRO A 440 -2.39 -14.12 -11.53
N LEU A 441 -3.50 -14.07 -10.79
CA LEU A 441 -4.80 -13.70 -11.35
C LEU A 441 -4.80 -12.22 -11.81
N PRO A 442 -5.56 -11.88 -12.87
CA PRO A 442 -5.76 -10.50 -13.27
C PRO A 442 -6.57 -9.76 -12.21
N PHE A 443 -5.99 -8.73 -11.61
CA PHE A 443 -6.62 -7.90 -10.59
C PHE A 443 -6.28 -6.43 -10.84
N ASP A 444 -7.32 -5.64 -11.05
CA ASP A 444 -7.23 -4.24 -11.47
C ASP A 444 -6.41 -3.35 -10.53
N LEU A 445 -6.61 -3.50 -9.23
CA LEU A 445 -5.89 -2.71 -8.22
C LEU A 445 -4.39 -3.07 -8.18
N LEU A 446 -4.04 -4.34 -8.38
CA LEU A 446 -2.63 -4.76 -8.43
C LEU A 446 -1.97 -4.34 -9.75
N PHE A 447 -2.74 -4.24 -10.84
CA PHE A 447 -2.25 -3.68 -12.09
C PHE A 447 -1.86 -2.21 -11.91
N TRP A 448 -2.71 -1.43 -11.23
CA TRP A 448 -2.37 -0.06 -10.82
C TRP A 448 -1.15 -0.01 -9.90
N ASN A 449 -1.07 -0.91 -8.91
CA ASN A 449 0.05 -0.93 -7.97
C ASN A 449 1.39 -1.21 -8.65
N ALA A 450 1.38 -2.05 -9.69
CA ALA A 450 2.56 -2.43 -10.46
C ALA A 450 2.95 -1.40 -11.56
N ASP A 451 2.06 -0.46 -11.88
CA ASP A 451 2.31 0.66 -12.80
C ASP A 451 2.85 1.87 -12.02
N SER A 452 4.04 1.68 -11.45
CA SER A 452 4.75 2.68 -10.65
C SER A 452 5.17 3.89 -11.48
N THR A 453 5.41 5.02 -10.80
CA THR A 453 5.97 6.25 -11.35
C THR A 453 7.33 6.54 -10.71
N ARG A 454 8.18 7.27 -11.42
CA ARG A 454 9.40 7.87 -10.85
C ARG A 454 9.02 9.10 -10.01
N MET A 455 9.95 9.60 -9.21
CA MET A 455 9.76 10.85 -8.48
C MET A 455 10.91 11.82 -8.69
N ALA A 456 10.61 13.06 -9.09
CA ALA A 456 11.60 14.11 -9.25
C ALA A 456 12.41 14.31 -7.97
N ALA A 457 13.74 14.44 -8.11
CA ALA A 457 14.67 14.49 -6.98
C ALA A 457 14.31 15.60 -5.97
N ALA A 458 14.14 16.84 -6.45
CA ALA A 458 13.82 17.98 -5.59
C ALA A 458 12.49 17.80 -4.84
N ASN A 459 11.45 17.32 -5.52
CA ASN A 459 10.15 17.10 -4.91
C ASN A 459 10.18 15.98 -3.86
N HIS A 460 10.83 14.85 -4.16
CA HIS A 460 10.87 13.72 -3.24
C HIS A 460 11.73 14.01 -2.00
N ALA A 461 12.89 14.64 -2.18
CA ALA A 461 13.71 15.12 -1.07
C ALA A 461 12.94 16.09 -0.17
N PHE A 462 12.24 17.07 -0.76
CA PHE A 462 11.38 17.99 -0.01
C PHE A 462 10.33 17.23 0.81
N TYR A 463 9.65 16.25 0.20
CA TYR A 463 8.61 15.46 0.85
C TYR A 463 9.16 14.71 2.07
N LEU A 464 10.25 13.95 1.90
CA LEU A 464 10.80 13.16 2.99
C LEU A 464 11.32 14.03 4.14
N ARG A 465 12.06 15.11 3.83
CA ARG A 465 12.59 16.02 4.86
C ARG A 465 11.51 16.81 5.57
N ASN A 466 10.59 17.45 4.84
CA ASN A 466 9.63 18.35 5.45
C ASN A 466 8.43 17.61 6.06
N CYS A 467 8.05 16.45 5.53
CA CYS A 467 6.91 15.69 6.05
C CYS A 467 7.35 14.61 7.03
N TYR A 468 8.06 13.57 6.58
CA TYR A 468 8.36 12.41 7.42
C TYR A 468 9.39 12.69 8.52
N LEU A 469 10.44 13.45 8.20
CA LEU A 469 11.52 13.73 9.16
C LEU A 469 11.13 14.88 10.11
N LYS A 470 10.84 16.07 9.57
CA LYS A 470 10.61 17.27 10.39
C LYS A 470 9.16 17.51 10.80
N ASN A 471 8.19 16.87 10.14
CA ASN A 471 6.77 17.17 10.31
C ASN A 471 6.45 18.68 10.22
N ALA A 472 7.16 19.39 9.34
CA ALA A 472 7.28 20.84 9.30
C ALA A 472 5.93 21.56 9.06
N LEU A 473 4.97 20.89 8.41
CA LEU A 473 3.67 21.48 8.10
C LEU A 473 2.84 21.76 9.36
N THR A 474 2.82 20.83 10.33
CA THR A 474 2.10 21.04 11.60
C THR A 474 2.93 21.78 12.65
N GLN A 475 4.26 21.74 12.53
CA GLN A 475 5.15 22.58 13.34
C GLN A 475 5.17 24.06 12.90
N ASN A 476 4.56 24.41 11.75
CA ASN A 476 4.61 25.75 11.13
C ASN A 476 6.02 26.17 10.69
N GLU A 477 6.86 25.21 10.36
CA GLU A 477 8.24 25.40 9.91
C GLU A 477 8.39 25.24 8.40
N MET A 478 7.38 24.71 7.71
CA MET A 478 7.41 24.53 6.26
C MET A 478 7.48 25.89 5.55
N ILE A 479 8.49 26.04 4.70
CA ILE A 479 8.63 27.17 3.77
C ILE A 479 8.26 26.67 2.38
N LEU A 480 7.28 27.32 1.76
CA LEU A 480 6.85 27.04 0.39
C LEU A 480 6.84 28.34 -0.41
N ASP A 481 7.54 28.36 -1.54
CA ASP A 481 7.70 29.54 -2.39
C ASP A 481 8.10 30.81 -1.60
N GLY A 482 9.12 30.65 -0.74
CA GLY A 482 9.66 31.70 0.13
C GLY A 482 8.76 32.13 1.30
N LYS A 483 7.61 31.47 1.52
CA LYS A 483 6.63 31.84 2.56
C LYS A 483 6.50 30.73 3.60
N SER A 484 6.53 31.10 4.88
CA SER A 484 6.14 30.20 5.96
C SER A 484 4.64 29.96 5.90
N VAL A 485 4.25 28.69 5.76
CA VAL A 485 2.85 28.27 5.64
C VAL A 485 2.33 27.68 6.95
N SER A 486 1.04 27.87 7.21
CA SER A 486 0.37 27.36 8.41
C SER A 486 -1.02 26.86 8.07
N LEU A 487 -1.35 25.63 8.47
CA LEU A 487 -2.68 25.06 8.30
C LEU A 487 -3.76 25.84 9.07
N LYS A 488 -3.38 26.59 10.11
CA LYS A 488 -4.29 27.47 10.84
C LYS A 488 -4.86 28.60 9.96
N ASP A 489 -4.19 28.94 8.86
CA ASP A 489 -4.64 29.96 7.91
C ASP A 489 -5.66 29.40 6.91
N VAL A 490 -5.78 28.07 6.80
CA VAL A 490 -6.78 27.41 5.95
C VAL A 490 -8.15 27.44 6.66
N LYS A 491 -9.00 28.40 6.28
CA LYS A 491 -10.32 28.64 6.91
C LYS A 491 -11.51 28.05 6.16
N ILE A 492 -11.31 27.50 4.97
CA ILE A 492 -12.38 26.88 4.18
C ILE A 492 -12.88 25.58 4.85
N PRO A 493 -14.12 25.13 4.56
CA PRO A 493 -14.60 23.82 4.98
C PRO A 493 -13.75 22.69 4.40
N ILE A 494 -13.42 21.71 5.24
CA ILE A 494 -12.67 20.52 4.87
C ILE A 494 -13.47 19.26 5.16
N TYR A 495 -13.52 18.33 4.21
CA TYR A 495 -13.96 16.95 4.42
C TYR A 495 -12.73 16.05 4.46
N ASN A 496 -12.41 15.44 5.60
CA ASN A 496 -11.22 14.61 5.75
C ASN A 496 -11.61 13.16 6.00
N LEU A 497 -11.30 12.31 5.01
CA LEU A 497 -11.61 10.88 5.01
C LEU A 497 -10.37 10.07 5.39
N ALA A 498 -10.48 9.29 6.45
CA ALA A 498 -9.52 8.25 6.81
C ALA A 498 -10.10 6.85 6.52
N THR A 499 -9.23 5.85 6.35
CA THR A 499 -9.66 4.43 6.30
C THR A 499 -9.23 3.71 7.56
N ARG A 500 -10.11 2.89 8.14
CA ARG A 500 -9.92 2.27 9.46
C ARG A 500 -8.70 1.35 9.52
N GLU A 501 -8.48 0.56 8.47
CA GLU A 501 -7.36 -0.36 8.36
C GLU A 501 -6.23 0.21 7.46
N ASP A 502 -6.08 1.54 7.38
CA ASP A 502 -4.96 2.16 6.66
C ASP A 502 -3.64 1.95 7.40
N HIS A 503 -2.63 1.49 6.68
CA HIS A 503 -1.27 1.35 7.17
C HIS A 503 -0.28 2.29 6.48
N ILE A 504 -0.70 2.92 5.38
CA ILE A 504 0.08 3.90 4.61
C ILE A 504 -0.18 5.29 5.19
N ALA A 505 -1.44 5.64 5.41
CA ALA A 505 -1.88 6.87 6.06
C ALA A 505 -2.78 6.55 7.26
N PRO A 506 -2.20 6.09 8.39
CA PRO A 506 -2.98 5.60 9.52
C PRO A 506 -4.06 6.59 9.96
N ALA A 507 -5.27 6.11 10.22
CA ALA A 507 -6.40 6.96 10.58
C ALA A 507 -6.12 7.89 11.78
N LYS A 508 -5.28 7.44 12.72
CA LYS A 508 -4.80 8.23 13.86
C LYS A 508 -3.97 9.46 13.43
N SER A 509 -3.11 9.33 12.42
CA SER A 509 -2.37 10.47 11.85
C SER A 509 -3.33 11.45 11.16
N VAL A 510 -4.25 10.95 10.32
CA VAL A 510 -5.23 11.79 9.63
C VAL A 510 -6.14 12.53 10.63
N PHE A 511 -6.54 11.86 11.71
CA PHE A 511 -7.31 12.43 12.81
C PHE A 511 -6.56 13.53 13.57
N LEU A 512 -5.28 13.31 13.88
CA LEU A 512 -4.42 14.31 14.51
C LEU A 512 -4.23 15.52 13.59
N GLY A 513 -3.90 15.29 12.32
CA GLY A 513 -3.72 16.33 11.31
C GLY A 513 -4.95 17.21 11.10
N SER A 514 -6.16 16.63 11.21
CA SER A 514 -7.43 17.36 11.11
C SER A 514 -7.56 18.52 12.09
N ARG A 515 -6.81 18.51 13.20
CA ARG A 515 -6.86 19.56 14.24
C ARG A 515 -6.11 20.82 13.90
N PHE A 516 -5.21 20.74 12.92
CA PHE A 516 -4.32 21.85 12.58
C PHE A 516 -4.95 22.85 11.62
N PHE A 517 -6.02 22.45 10.93
CA PHE A 517 -6.76 23.34 10.05
C PHE A 517 -7.52 24.41 10.84
N GLY A 518 -7.49 25.64 10.33
CA GLY A 518 -8.15 26.77 10.97
C GLY A 518 -9.67 26.87 10.76
N GLY A 519 -10.21 26.10 9.80
CA GLY A 519 -11.62 26.05 9.43
C GLY A 519 -12.36 24.86 10.05
N LYS A 520 -13.63 24.67 9.63
CA LYS A 520 -14.42 23.51 10.05
C LYS A 520 -13.95 22.26 9.30
N VAL A 521 -13.68 21.17 10.03
CA VAL A 521 -13.33 19.87 9.45
C VAL A 521 -14.41 18.85 9.79
N GLU A 522 -15.00 18.28 8.75
CA GLU A 522 -15.84 17.07 8.81
C GLU A 522 -14.90 15.86 8.74
N PHE A 523 -14.73 15.14 9.85
CA PHE A 523 -13.87 13.95 9.88
C PHE A 523 -14.70 12.68 9.74
N VAL A 524 -14.36 11.85 8.76
CA VAL A 524 -15.07 10.61 8.44
C VAL A 524 -14.07 9.47 8.36
N VAL A 525 -14.44 8.33 8.93
CA VAL A 525 -13.66 7.08 8.81
C VAL A 525 -14.45 6.11 7.96
N THR A 526 -13.86 5.48 6.96
CA THR A 526 -14.50 4.37 6.23
C THR A 526 -13.79 3.05 6.50
N GLY A 527 -14.50 1.93 6.39
CA GLY A 527 -13.91 0.61 6.56
C GLY A 527 -12.95 0.24 5.42
N SER A 528 -12.19 -0.82 5.65
CA SER A 528 -11.12 -1.33 4.79
C SER A 528 -9.83 -0.49 4.82
N GLY A 529 -8.86 -0.92 4.00
CA GLY A 529 -7.54 -0.29 3.91
C GLY A 529 -7.49 0.87 2.90
N HIS A 530 -6.28 1.43 2.73
CA HIS A 530 -5.99 2.67 1.99
C HIS A 530 -6.79 2.88 0.70
N ILE A 531 -6.81 1.88 -0.18
CA ILE A 531 -7.48 1.99 -1.48
C ILE A 531 -8.93 1.52 -1.39
N ALA A 532 -9.17 0.35 -0.80
CA ALA A 532 -10.50 -0.28 -0.80
C ALA A 532 -11.55 0.51 0.00
N GLY A 533 -11.11 1.28 1.00
CA GLY A 533 -12.00 2.19 1.73
C GLY A 533 -12.34 3.45 0.92
N VAL A 534 -11.36 4.05 0.25
CA VAL A 534 -11.58 5.24 -0.60
C VAL A 534 -12.40 4.88 -1.84
N VAL A 535 -11.98 3.84 -2.57
CA VAL A 535 -12.65 3.35 -3.78
C VAL A 535 -13.73 2.35 -3.40
N ASN A 536 -14.81 2.85 -2.80
CA ASN A 536 -15.96 2.06 -2.37
C ASN A 536 -17.25 2.50 -3.10
N PRO A 537 -17.53 1.98 -4.31
CA PRO A 537 -18.73 2.36 -5.07
C PRO A 537 -20.03 1.99 -4.33
N PRO A 538 -21.03 2.89 -4.27
CA PRO A 538 -22.26 2.68 -3.50
C PRO A 538 -23.05 1.44 -3.95
N ASP A 539 -23.05 1.12 -5.24
CA ASP A 539 -23.77 -0.03 -5.79
C ASP A 539 -23.25 -1.38 -5.29
N ARG A 540 -22.02 -1.43 -4.80
CA ARG A 540 -21.42 -2.66 -4.26
C ARG A 540 -21.96 -3.01 -2.87
N LYS A 541 -22.56 -2.05 -2.16
CA LYS A 541 -23.09 -2.20 -0.78
C LYS A 541 -22.10 -2.90 0.16
N LYS A 542 -20.82 -2.53 0.04
CA LYS A 542 -19.73 -3.06 0.87
C LYS A 542 -19.30 -2.03 1.91
N TYR A 543 -18.75 -2.56 3.01
CA TYR A 543 -18.20 -1.80 4.12
C TYR A 543 -19.22 -0.85 4.76
N GLN A 544 -18.70 0.09 5.53
CA GLN A 544 -19.42 1.05 6.35
C GLN A 544 -18.54 2.29 6.52
N PHE A 545 -19.10 3.35 7.06
CA PHE A 545 -18.36 4.54 7.46
C PHE A 545 -18.88 5.09 8.79
N TRP A 546 -18.04 5.85 9.49
CA TRP A 546 -18.30 6.42 10.80
C TRP A 546 -18.22 7.94 10.75
N THR A 547 -19.18 8.58 11.39
CA THR A 547 -19.23 10.04 11.59
C THR A 547 -19.49 10.34 13.06
N GLY A 548 -18.72 11.25 13.66
CA GLY A 548 -18.74 11.51 15.11
C GLY A 548 -18.47 12.95 15.51
N GLY A 549 -18.62 13.90 14.56
CA GLY A 549 -18.26 15.31 14.77
C GLY A 549 -16.75 15.57 14.65
N PRO A 550 -16.27 16.75 15.10
CA PRO A 550 -14.91 17.20 14.84
C PRO A 550 -13.86 16.32 15.52
N ALA A 551 -12.68 16.22 14.90
CA ALA A 551 -11.57 15.42 15.39
C ALA A 551 -10.96 15.96 16.71
N LYS A 552 -11.53 15.61 17.86
CA LYS A 552 -11.09 16.05 19.19
C LYS A 552 -10.84 14.85 20.12
N GLY A 553 -9.95 15.02 21.10
CA GLY A 553 -9.66 13.99 22.11
C GLY A 553 -8.66 12.93 21.63
N ASP A 554 -8.98 11.67 21.86
CA ASP A 554 -8.21 10.51 21.39
C ASP A 554 -8.95 9.83 20.23
N TYR A 555 -8.23 9.24 19.27
CA TYR A 555 -8.84 8.68 18.06
C TYR A 555 -9.72 7.48 18.39
N GLU A 556 -9.22 6.60 19.25
CA GLU A 556 -9.87 5.37 19.63
C GLU A 556 -11.19 5.68 20.36
N THR A 557 -11.17 6.64 21.29
CA THR A 557 -12.38 7.13 21.97
C THR A 557 -13.38 7.76 20.98
N TRP A 558 -12.91 8.56 20.02
CA TRP A 558 -13.78 9.16 19.00
C TRP A 558 -14.46 8.08 18.14
N LEU A 559 -13.72 7.05 17.74
CA LEU A 559 -14.24 5.97 16.90
C LEU A 559 -15.29 5.14 17.63
N GLU A 560 -15.08 4.85 18.91
CA GLU A 560 -16.06 4.14 19.76
C GLU A 560 -17.39 4.89 19.90
N GLN A 561 -17.34 6.22 19.89
CA GLN A 561 -18.52 7.09 20.03
C GLN A 561 -19.15 7.47 18.68
N ALA A 562 -18.44 7.24 17.57
CA ALA A 562 -18.91 7.61 16.25
C ALA A 562 -20.09 6.74 15.80
N THR A 563 -21.00 7.34 15.03
CA THR A 563 -22.14 6.62 14.46
C THR A 563 -21.71 5.86 13.21
N GLU A 564 -21.87 4.55 13.24
CA GLU A 564 -21.66 3.68 12.07
C GLU A 564 -22.84 3.77 11.10
N THR A 565 -22.55 3.98 9.82
CA THR A 565 -23.51 3.97 8.72
C THR A 565 -23.10 2.92 7.69
N PRO A 566 -23.98 1.97 7.33
CA PRO A 566 -23.65 0.93 6.36
C PRO A 566 -23.50 1.49 4.94
N GLY A 567 -22.60 0.87 4.16
CA GLY A 567 -22.38 1.20 2.76
C GLY A 567 -21.29 2.24 2.50
N SER A 568 -21.35 2.85 1.32
CA SER A 568 -20.34 3.80 0.85
C SER A 568 -20.49 5.18 1.48
N TRP A 569 -19.36 5.83 1.74
CA TRP A 569 -19.29 7.23 2.16
C TRP A 569 -19.48 8.22 0.99
N TRP A 570 -19.42 7.77 -0.28
CA TRP A 570 -19.53 8.66 -1.45
C TRP A 570 -20.81 9.50 -1.45
N PRO A 571 -22.02 8.94 -1.21
CA PRO A 571 -23.24 9.73 -1.16
C PRO A 571 -23.26 10.73 -0.01
N HIS A 572 -22.65 10.39 1.12
CA HIS A 572 -22.49 11.31 2.26
C HIS A 572 -21.60 12.50 1.88
N TRP A 573 -20.48 12.26 1.18
CA TRP A 573 -19.61 13.32 0.69
C TRP A 573 -20.29 14.21 -0.37
N GLN A 574 -21.03 13.63 -1.34
CA GLN A 574 -21.78 14.43 -2.32
C GLN A 574 -22.82 15.33 -1.64
N ALA A 575 -23.56 14.81 -0.66
CA ALA A 575 -24.50 15.62 0.12
C ALA A 575 -23.77 16.77 0.84
N TRP A 576 -22.61 16.51 1.44
CA TRP A 576 -21.77 17.55 2.04
C TRP A 576 -21.36 18.63 1.03
N ILE A 577 -20.93 18.26 -0.18
CA ILE A 577 -20.59 19.21 -1.24
C ILE A 577 -21.80 20.11 -1.58
N GLU A 578 -22.98 19.53 -1.78
CA GLU A 578 -24.19 20.28 -2.13
C GLU A 578 -24.68 21.22 -1.02
N THR A 579 -24.38 20.94 0.26
CA THR A 579 -24.69 21.87 1.35
C THR A 579 -23.87 23.17 1.28
N HIS A 580 -22.68 23.14 0.66
CA HIS A 580 -21.81 24.33 0.51
C HIS A 580 -22.11 25.15 -0.75
N ASP A 581 -22.61 24.52 -1.82
CA ASP A 581 -23.23 25.16 -2.99
C ASP A 581 -23.91 24.13 -3.90
N GLY A 582 -25.23 23.98 -3.76
CA GLY A 582 -26.05 23.08 -4.58
C GLY A 582 -26.59 23.69 -5.87
N ARG A 583 -26.17 24.90 -6.25
CA ARG A 583 -26.67 25.55 -7.49
C ARG A 583 -26.21 24.76 -8.71
N ARG A 584 -27.11 24.57 -9.67
CA ARG A 584 -26.84 23.85 -10.92
C ARG A 584 -26.87 24.79 -12.13
N VAL A 585 -26.10 24.44 -13.15
CA VAL A 585 -25.99 25.10 -14.45
C VAL A 585 -26.10 24.06 -15.57
N PRO A 586 -26.38 24.45 -16.83
CA PRO A 586 -26.34 23.52 -17.95
C PRO A 586 -25.00 22.77 -18.03
N ALA A 587 -25.04 21.53 -18.50
CA ALA A 587 -23.86 20.70 -18.71
C ALA A 587 -22.79 21.40 -19.55
N ARG A 588 -21.53 21.21 -19.18
CA ARG A 588 -20.37 21.82 -19.84
C ARG A 588 -19.71 20.83 -20.78
N LYS A 589 -19.28 21.31 -21.95
CA LYS A 589 -18.40 20.56 -22.84
C LYS A 589 -16.94 20.69 -22.36
N PRO A 590 -16.09 19.65 -22.52
CA PRO A 590 -14.66 19.79 -22.28
C PRO A 590 -14.05 20.99 -23.02
N GLY A 591 -13.34 21.86 -22.29
CA GLY A 591 -12.68 23.05 -22.81
C GLY A 591 -13.58 24.29 -23.01
N GLY A 592 -14.91 24.12 -22.93
CA GLY A 592 -15.86 25.19 -23.24
C GLY A 592 -15.67 25.73 -24.65
N ASP A 593 -15.82 27.04 -24.82
CA ASP A 593 -15.52 27.73 -26.09
C ASP A 593 -14.09 28.31 -26.14
N ALA A 594 -13.34 28.21 -25.04
CA ALA A 594 -12.07 28.90 -24.86
C ALA A 594 -10.83 28.01 -25.07
N LEU A 595 -10.94 26.70 -24.82
CA LEU A 595 -9.82 25.77 -24.90
C LEU A 595 -10.17 24.61 -25.83
N ASN A 596 -9.27 24.32 -26.78
CA ASN A 596 -9.39 23.16 -27.64
C ASN A 596 -8.88 21.92 -26.92
N ALA A 597 -9.48 20.77 -27.22
CA ALA A 597 -8.94 19.49 -26.80
C ALA A 597 -7.58 19.24 -27.45
N ILE A 598 -6.61 18.80 -26.65
CA ILE A 598 -5.28 18.37 -27.09
C ILE A 598 -5.36 16.91 -27.56
N GLU A 599 -5.95 16.05 -26.72
CA GLU A 599 -6.18 14.63 -26.97
C GLU A 599 -7.32 14.09 -26.09
N GLU A 600 -7.80 12.88 -26.40
CA GLU A 600 -8.82 12.21 -25.58
C GLU A 600 -8.23 11.72 -24.25
N ALA A 601 -9.06 11.66 -23.21
CA ALA A 601 -8.70 10.99 -21.97
C ALA A 601 -8.37 9.50 -22.25
N PRO A 602 -7.42 8.90 -21.51
CA PRO A 602 -6.83 9.38 -20.26
C PRO A 602 -5.56 10.23 -20.41
N GLY A 603 -5.22 10.64 -21.64
CA GLY A 603 -4.03 11.45 -21.95
C GLY A 603 -2.75 10.64 -22.11
N SER A 604 -1.70 11.27 -22.61
CA SER A 604 -0.41 10.63 -22.91
C SER A 604 0.51 10.51 -21.70
N TYR A 605 0.44 11.41 -20.71
CA TYR A 605 1.32 11.36 -19.54
C TYR A 605 1.08 10.11 -18.68
N VAL A 606 -0.17 9.68 -18.55
CA VAL A 606 -0.51 8.45 -17.80
C VAL A 606 -0.07 7.18 -18.53
N MET A 607 0.15 7.24 -19.85
CA MET A 607 0.57 6.10 -20.65
C MET A 607 2.08 5.82 -20.56
N GLU A 608 2.86 6.79 -20.06
CA GLU A 608 4.30 6.65 -19.89
C GLU A 608 4.65 5.62 -18.82
N ARG A 609 5.59 4.72 -19.12
CA ARG A 609 6.07 3.70 -18.16
C ARG A 609 7.30 4.22 -17.42
N ALA A 610 7.42 3.86 -16.14
CA ALA A 610 8.62 4.13 -15.35
C ALA A 610 9.83 3.44 -15.97
#